data_AF-A0A6P0R2Y4-F1
#
_entry.id   AF-A0A6P0R2Y4-F1
#
_cell.length_a   1.000
_cell.length_b   1.000
_cell.length_c   1.000
_cell.angle_alpha   90.00
_cell.angle_beta   90.00
_cell.angle_gamma   90.00
#
_symmetry.space_group_name_H-M   'P 1'
#
loop_
_entity.id
_entity.type
_entity.pdbx_description
1 polymer ?
#
loop_
_entity_poly.entity_id
_entity_poly.type
_entity_poly.pdbx_seq_one_letter_code
_entity_poly.pdbx_strand_id
1 'polypeptide(L)'
;METLTASQFNPTGNISGLKFNDINANGRLDPNEFGLPNFTIYLDINNNGSLDFNEPVNITNNFGGYLFNNLPPNTYTIREIQQPGFNQTTPDQILNVTPGSNLTNINIGNVNNRGEISGTKFNDTNTNGIFDSGENGLADITLYLDINQNGFLDEGEPPTITDVNGEYSFQDLPPNTYILREISPPGFAQTTPDQIINVTPGSNLTNINIGNVNNRGEISGTKFNDTNANGIFDPGENGLADITLYLDINQNGFLDEGEPPTITDVNGEYSFQDLPPNTYILREISPPGFAQTTPDQIIDVTPGSNLTNINIGNVNNRGEISGTKFNDTNANGIFDSGELGLADITLYLDLNQNGFLDEGEPPTITDVNGEYSFLDLPPDTYIIRETQSANFDQTTPDPIINVTSGSNITNVDIGNVSNRGEINGIKFNDENANGIFDSGENGLDNFTLYLDLNNNSLLDIGEPATITDEFGFYSFEDLPPNTYTIREVQKFGFSQTTVDPIVDVTPGSNINNVNIGNFNEFL
;
A
#
# COMPACT_ATOMS: atom_id res chain seq x y z
N MET A 1 89.12 23.36 56.66
CA MET A 1 87.78 22.76 56.85
C MET A 1 86.83 23.89 57.19
N GLU A 2 85.80 24.22 56.44
CA GLU A 2 85.26 23.68 55.20
C GLU A 2 84.31 24.80 54.69
N THR A 3 84.42 25.13 53.42
CA THR A 3 83.59 26.12 52.73
C THR A 3 82.17 25.58 52.60
N LEU A 4 81.18 26.22 53.23
CA LEU A 4 79.76 26.00 52.92
C LEU A 4 79.39 26.89 51.73
N THR A 5 79.09 26.24 50.61
CA THR A 5 78.70 26.84 49.34
C THR A 5 77.29 27.41 49.41
N ALA A 6 77.09 28.58 48.81
CA ALA A 6 75.78 29.09 48.48
C ALA A 6 75.05 28.02 47.65
N SER A 7 73.92 27.52 48.18
CA SER A 7 73.01 26.69 47.42
C SER A 7 72.61 27.44 46.15
N GLN A 8 72.82 26.81 45.01
CA GLN A 8 72.36 27.24 43.70
C GLN A 8 70.85 27.55 43.76
N PHE A 9 70.47 28.81 43.94
CA PHE A 9 69.22 29.29 43.37
C PHE A 9 69.44 29.22 41.87
N ASN A 10 68.90 28.19 41.21
CA ASN A 10 68.74 28.24 39.76
C ASN A 10 67.79 29.42 39.51
N PRO A 11 68.29 30.53 38.95
CA PRO A 11 67.44 31.70 38.76
C PRO A 11 66.36 31.34 37.73
N THR A 12 65.10 31.43 38.16
CA THR A 12 63.93 31.09 37.35
C THR A 12 63.36 32.32 36.65
N GLY A 13 62.51 32.11 35.65
CA GLY A 13 61.71 33.15 35.00
C GLY A 13 60.21 32.84 35.04
N ASN A 14 59.40 33.78 34.55
CA ASN A 14 57.94 33.66 34.50
C ASN A 14 57.41 33.97 33.08
N ILE A 15 56.29 33.34 32.72
CA ILE A 15 55.54 33.60 31.49
C ILE A 15 54.08 33.89 31.87
N SER A 16 53.50 34.96 31.32
CA SER A 16 52.09 35.31 31.51
C SER A 16 51.46 35.90 30.25
N GLY A 17 50.15 35.71 30.14
CA GLY A 17 49.38 36.27 29.04
C GLY A 17 47.88 36.01 29.16
N LEU A 18 47.17 36.33 28.08
CA LEU A 18 45.73 36.23 27.96
C LEU A 18 45.36 35.21 26.87
N LYS A 19 44.50 34.26 27.21
CA LYS A 19 43.68 33.54 26.23
C LYS A 19 42.49 34.42 25.89
N PHE A 20 42.30 34.78 24.63
CA PHE A 20 41.23 35.70 24.23
C PHE A 20 40.37 35.18 23.08
N ASN A 21 39.14 35.67 23.02
CA ASN A 21 38.22 35.43 21.92
C ASN A 21 38.53 36.41 20.78
N ASP A 22 39.22 35.92 19.76
CA ASP A 22 39.57 36.66 18.56
C ASP A 22 38.35 36.71 17.63
N ILE A 23 37.50 37.72 17.81
CA ILE A 23 36.17 37.79 17.19
C ILE A 23 36.28 37.96 15.68
N ASN A 24 37.34 38.62 15.21
CA ASN A 24 37.56 38.92 13.81
C ASN A 24 38.60 38.01 13.13
N ALA A 25 39.11 37.01 13.87
CA ALA A 25 40.12 36.05 13.45
C ALA A 25 41.42 36.65 12.89
N ASN A 26 41.83 37.84 13.36
CA ASN A 26 43.00 38.55 12.84
C ASN A 26 44.33 38.16 13.54
N GLY A 27 44.27 37.34 14.58
CA GLY A 27 45.41 36.87 15.37
C GLY A 27 45.99 37.89 16.33
N ARG A 28 45.26 38.96 16.69
CA ARG A 28 45.69 40.04 17.59
C ARG A 28 44.59 40.37 18.59
N LEU A 29 44.99 40.67 19.82
CA LEU A 29 44.07 41.10 20.87
C LEU A 29 43.61 42.54 20.63
N ASP A 30 42.33 42.72 20.30
CA ASP A 30 41.68 44.02 20.10
C ASP A 30 40.91 44.51 21.37
N PRO A 31 40.63 45.82 21.53
CA PRO A 31 40.02 46.37 22.76
C PRO A 31 38.62 45.84 23.13
N ASN A 32 37.90 45.26 22.18
CA ASN A 32 36.56 44.69 22.34
C ASN A 32 36.58 43.16 22.53
N GLU A 33 37.75 42.56 22.63
CA GLU A 33 37.92 41.12 22.77
C GLU A 33 38.16 40.74 24.23
N PHE A 34 37.45 39.72 24.67
CA PHE A 34 37.45 39.29 26.06
C PHE A 34 38.23 38.00 26.24
N GLY A 35 38.69 37.76 27.47
CA GLY A 35 39.40 36.56 27.81
C GLY A 35 38.51 35.31 27.81
N LEU A 36 39.05 34.19 27.35
CA LEU A 36 38.36 32.89 27.35
C LEU A 36 38.76 32.08 28.59
N PRO A 37 37.83 31.80 29.52
CA PRO A 37 38.12 31.03 30.71
C PRO A 37 38.19 29.52 30.46
N ASN A 38 38.84 28.77 31.36
CA ASN A 38 38.91 27.31 31.37
C ASN A 38 39.60 26.67 30.14
N PHE A 39 40.48 27.40 29.46
CA PHE A 39 41.37 26.85 28.44
C PHE A 39 42.62 26.28 29.09
N THR A 40 43.07 25.11 28.64
CA THR A 40 44.32 24.51 29.12
C THR A 40 45.49 24.96 28.25
N ILE A 41 46.41 25.71 28.83
CA ILE A 41 47.64 26.19 28.21
C ILE A 41 48.81 25.38 28.77
N TYR A 42 49.76 24.99 27.93
CA TYR A 42 50.94 24.25 28.36
C TYR A 42 52.20 24.71 27.65
N LEU A 43 53.34 24.42 28.29
CA LEU A 43 54.66 24.66 27.73
C LEU A 43 55.20 23.34 27.18
N ASP A 44 55.16 23.20 25.86
CA ASP A 44 55.69 22.06 25.11
C ASP A 44 57.22 22.14 25.08
N ILE A 45 57.87 21.30 25.89
CA ILE A 45 59.32 21.31 26.11
C ILE A 45 60.03 20.50 25.03
N ASN A 46 59.40 19.43 24.54
CA ASN A 46 59.99 18.53 23.55
C ASN A 46 59.55 18.84 22.10
N ASN A 47 58.66 19.82 21.95
CA ASN A 47 58.09 20.34 20.71
C ASN A 47 57.34 19.27 19.89
N ASN A 48 56.63 18.35 20.56
CA ASN A 48 55.86 17.28 19.91
C ASN A 48 54.39 17.65 19.60
N GLY A 49 53.92 18.82 20.05
CA GLY A 49 52.55 19.29 19.82
C GLY A 49 51.48 18.66 20.71
N SER A 50 51.87 17.94 21.77
CA SER A 50 50.96 17.27 22.70
C SER A 50 51.39 17.54 24.15
N LEU A 51 50.43 17.67 25.07
CA LEU A 51 50.74 17.84 26.49
C LEU A 51 51.27 16.53 27.10
N ASP A 52 52.51 16.55 27.60
CA ASP A 52 53.14 15.44 28.31
C ASP A 52 53.10 15.58 29.85
N PHE A 53 53.23 14.47 30.58
CA PHE A 53 53.13 14.44 32.06
C PHE A 53 54.11 15.36 32.80
N ASN A 54 55.27 15.68 32.20
CA ASN A 54 56.31 16.50 32.84
C ASN A 54 56.29 17.97 32.39
N GLU A 55 55.29 18.38 31.61
CA GLU A 55 55.22 19.72 31.05
C GLU A 55 54.42 20.68 31.95
N PRO A 56 54.89 21.92 32.13
CA PRO A 56 54.13 22.93 32.85
C PRO A 56 52.77 23.16 32.18
N VAL A 57 51.71 23.10 32.97
CA VAL A 57 50.32 23.34 32.53
C VAL A 57 49.63 24.40 33.39
N ASN A 58 48.78 25.20 32.79
CA ASN A 58 47.95 26.20 33.46
C ASN A 58 46.55 26.24 32.84
N ILE A 59 45.52 26.46 33.65
CA ILE A 59 44.15 26.64 33.18
C ILE A 59 43.80 28.12 33.30
N THR A 60 43.28 28.72 32.23
CA THR A 60 42.94 30.14 32.21
C THR A 60 41.83 30.47 33.20
N ASN A 61 41.96 31.60 33.91
CA ASN A 61 40.98 32.04 34.89
C ASN A 61 39.72 32.64 34.23
N ASN A 62 38.75 33.11 35.03
CA ASN A 62 37.49 33.71 34.55
C ASN A 62 37.65 34.90 33.59
N PHE A 63 38.84 35.51 33.54
CA PHE A 63 39.18 36.61 32.65
C PHE A 63 40.14 36.18 31.53
N GLY A 64 40.35 34.87 31.31
CA GLY A 64 41.26 34.32 30.30
C GLY A 64 42.75 34.40 30.64
N GLY A 65 43.13 34.91 31.81
CA GLY A 65 44.54 35.05 32.19
C GLY A 65 45.17 33.73 32.62
N TYR A 66 46.44 33.53 32.26
CA TYR A 66 47.25 32.38 32.69
C TYR A 66 48.66 32.81 33.13
N LEU A 67 49.30 32.02 34.01
CA LEU A 67 50.61 32.32 34.58
C LEU A 67 51.43 31.06 34.87
N PHE A 68 52.64 31.01 34.32
CA PHE A 68 53.67 30.04 34.65
C PHE A 68 54.77 30.72 35.48
N ASN A 69 54.95 30.26 36.72
CA ASN A 69 55.94 30.79 37.65
C ASN A 69 57.11 29.85 37.84
N ASN A 70 58.27 30.40 38.20
CA ASN A 70 59.45 29.64 38.61
C ASN A 70 59.96 28.66 37.54
N LEU A 71 59.91 29.06 36.26
CA LEU A 71 60.38 28.26 35.15
C LEU A 71 61.93 28.23 35.10
N PRO A 72 62.56 27.06 35.01
CA PRO A 72 63.99 26.97 34.71
C PRO A 72 64.34 27.66 33.39
N PRO A 73 65.56 28.23 33.24
CA PRO A 73 66.00 28.77 31.96
C PRO A 73 65.99 27.69 30.87
N ASN A 74 65.17 27.91 29.84
CA ASN A 74 65.03 27.03 28.68
C ASN A 74 64.28 27.77 27.56
N THR A 75 64.27 27.17 26.38
CA THR A 75 63.32 27.53 25.32
C THR A 75 62.04 26.72 25.52
N TYR A 76 60.90 27.39 25.55
CA TYR A 76 59.57 26.77 25.66
C TYR A 76 58.73 27.13 24.45
N THR A 77 58.04 26.17 23.84
CA THR A 77 56.95 26.47 22.90
C THR A 77 55.65 26.51 23.69
N ILE A 78 54.91 27.61 23.65
CA ILE A 78 53.61 27.69 24.32
C ILE A 78 52.49 27.22 23.39
N ARG A 79 51.59 26.38 23.92
CA ARG A 79 50.48 25.77 23.20
C ARG A 79 49.21 25.73 24.04
N GLU A 80 48.09 25.45 23.40
CA GLU A 80 46.85 25.07 24.08
C GLU A 80 46.42 23.64 23.75
N ILE A 81 45.60 23.06 24.61
CA ILE A 81 44.80 21.90 24.22
C ILE A 81 43.63 22.41 23.37
N GLN A 82 43.55 21.91 22.14
CA GLN A 82 42.47 22.22 21.21
C GLN A 82 41.10 21.92 21.84
N GLN A 83 40.28 22.95 22.01
CA GLN A 83 38.90 22.79 22.46
C GLN A 83 37.96 22.66 21.24
N PRO A 84 37.01 21.71 21.24
CA PRO A 84 35.97 21.66 20.22
C PRO A 84 35.18 22.97 20.18
N GLY A 85 34.89 23.49 18.98
CA GLY A 85 34.17 24.76 18.85
C GLY A 85 35.07 26.00 18.70
N PHE A 86 36.39 25.86 18.83
CA PHE A 86 37.32 27.00 18.72
C PHE A 86 38.44 26.69 17.74
N ASN A 87 38.98 27.71 17.07
CA ASN A 87 40.18 27.57 16.26
C ASN A 87 41.22 28.60 16.70
N GLN A 88 42.47 28.17 16.89
CA GLN A 88 43.57 29.07 17.23
C GLN A 88 43.93 29.98 16.05
N THR A 89 43.99 31.28 16.33
CA THR A 89 44.25 32.34 15.34
C THR A 89 45.64 32.95 15.51
N THR A 90 46.23 32.83 16.69
CA THR A 90 47.63 33.21 16.95
C THR A 90 48.58 32.05 16.62
N PRO A 91 49.78 32.30 16.08
CA PRO A 91 50.79 31.25 15.93
C PRO A 91 51.32 30.78 17.28
N ASP A 92 51.79 29.53 17.36
CA ASP A 92 52.53 29.02 18.52
C ASP A 92 53.81 29.85 18.72
N GLN A 93 54.03 30.32 19.95
CA GLN A 93 55.15 31.21 20.26
C GLN A 93 56.30 30.43 20.91
N ILE A 94 57.52 30.67 20.44
CA ILE A 94 58.75 30.10 21.02
C ILE A 94 59.39 31.15 21.94
N LEU A 95 59.50 30.82 23.22
CA LEU A 95 59.86 31.74 24.30
C LEU A 95 61.18 31.30 24.93
N ASN A 96 62.18 32.19 24.92
CA ASN A 96 63.46 31.95 25.59
C ASN A 96 63.43 32.52 27.01
N VAL A 97 63.27 31.65 28.01
CA VAL A 97 63.26 32.02 29.42
C VAL A 97 64.70 32.03 29.93
N THR A 98 65.10 33.16 30.52
CA THR A 98 66.43 33.36 31.10
C THR A 98 66.32 33.66 32.59
N PRO A 99 67.42 33.51 33.36
CA PRO A 99 67.49 33.90 34.76
C PRO A 99 66.82 35.26 35.09
N GLY A 100 65.71 35.24 35.83
CA GLY A 100 64.98 36.46 36.24
C GLY A 100 64.10 37.11 35.16
N SER A 101 63.93 36.49 33.99
CA SER A 101 63.06 37.03 32.94
C SER A 101 61.58 36.99 33.34
N ASN A 102 60.85 38.05 33.03
CA ASN A 102 59.39 38.10 33.18
C ASN A 102 58.75 38.41 31.83
N LEU A 103 58.33 37.36 31.12
CA LEU A 103 57.70 37.47 29.80
C LEU A 103 56.19 37.68 29.97
N THR A 104 55.69 38.83 29.54
CA THR A 104 54.27 39.23 29.67
C THR A 104 53.66 39.45 28.29
N ASN A 105 52.33 39.49 28.21
CA ASN A 105 51.57 39.68 26.96
C ASN A 105 51.79 38.59 25.92
N ILE A 106 52.06 37.36 26.38
CA ILE A 106 52.09 36.19 25.52
C ILE A 106 50.64 35.78 25.27
N ASN A 107 49.96 36.41 24.32
CA ASN A 107 48.51 36.18 24.15
C ASN A 107 48.25 35.04 23.16
N ILE A 108 47.19 34.25 23.41
CA ILE A 108 46.76 33.15 22.55
C ILE A 108 45.30 33.40 22.17
N GLY A 109 45.04 33.69 20.91
CA GLY A 109 43.72 34.01 20.38
C GLY A 109 43.04 32.78 19.81
N ASN A 110 41.75 32.59 20.12
CA ASN A 110 40.86 31.66 19.42
C ASN A 110 39.62 32.37 18.91
N VAL A 111 39.13 31.98 17.74
CA VAL A 111 37.79 32.35 17.27
C VAL A 111 36.80 31.24 17.64
N ASN A 112 35.63 31.61 18.19
CA ASN A 112 34.50 30.68 18.33
C ASN A 112 33.95 30.34 16.94
N ASN A 113 33.93 29.06 16.58
CA ASN A 113 33.43 28.60 15.30
C ASN A 113 31.97 28.12 15.36
N ARG A 114 31.28 28.24 16.50
CA ARG A 114 29.84 27.94 16.58
C ARG A 114 29.02 29.08 15.98
N GLY A 115 27.90 28.75 15.34
CA GLY A 115 26.93 29.71 14.83
C GLY A 115 25.58 29.62 15.55
N GLU A 116 24.70 30.55 15.20
CA GLU A 116 23.36 30.69 15.76
C GLU A 116 22.35 30.91 14.63
N ILE A 117 21.13 30.39 14.82
CA ILE A 117 19.97 30.62 13.94
C ILE A 117 18.84 31.15 14.79
N SER A 118 18.16 32.20 14.34
CA SER A 118 16.95 32.72 15.00
C SER A 118 15.95 33.29 14.01
N GLY A 119 14.69 33.32 14.44
CA GLY A 119 13.61 33.95 13.69
C GLY A 119 12.26 33.76 14.36
N THR A 120 11.19 33.94 13.59
CA THR A 120 9.82 33.92 14.07
C THR A 120 9.00 32.86 13.33
N LYS A 121 8.25 32.07 14.09
CA LYS A 121 7.14 31.26 13.62
C LYS A 121 5.88 32.12 13.64
N PHE A 122 5.24 32.36 12.49
CA PHE A 122 4.15 33.33 12.38
C PHE A 122 2.90 32.73 11.73
N ASN A 123 1.75 33.35 12.06
CA ASN A 123 0.46 33.06 11.44
C ASN A 123 0.31 33.86 10.14
N ASP A 124 0.70 33.23 9.04
CA ASP A 124 0.62 33.76 7.68
C ASP A 124 -0.85 33.81 7.23
N THR A 125 -1.54 34.88 7.59
CA THR A 125 -3.00 34.95 7.45
C THR A 125 -3.41 35.10 5.99
N ASN A 126 -2.50 35.62 5.16
CA ASN A 126 -2.73 35.90 3.74
C ASN A 126 -2.06 34.87 2.80
N THR A 127 -1.35 33.89 3.34
CA THR A 127 -0.73 32.74 2.65
C THR A 127 0.42 33.09 1.69
N ASN A 128 1.09 34.23 1.87
CA ASN A 128 2.15 34.68 0.95
C ASN A 128 3.56 34.18 1.31
N GLY A 129 3.72 33.51 2.45
CA GLY A 129 5.00 33.00 2.96
C GLY A 129 5.96 34.08 3.47
N ILE A 130 5.47 35.30 3.73
CA ILE A 130 6.25 36.45 4.19
C ILE A 130 5.70 36.91 5.53
N PHE A 131 6.57 37.14 6.52
CA PHE A 131 6.12 37.66 7.80
C PHE A 131 5.76 39.15 7.67
N ASP A 132 4.47 39.44 7.52
CA ASP A 132 3.94 40.77 7.27
C ASP A 132 3.61 41.54 8.57
N SER A 133 3.56 42.86 8.46
CA SER A 133 3.11 43.71 9.56
C SER A 133 1.66 43.38 9.95
N GLY A 134 1.45 42.94 11.19
CA GLY A 134 0.14 42.63 11.75
C GLY A 134 -0.14 41.13 11.88
N GLU A 135 0.75 40.29 11.35
CA GLU A 135 0.75 38.86 11.62
C GLU A 135 1.34 38.59 13.01
N ASN A 136 0.76 37.63 13.71
CA ASN A 136 1.17 37.29 15.06
C ASN A 136 2.06 36.05 15.04
N GLY A 137 2.92 35.91 16.05
CA GLY A 137 3.68 34.68 16.25
C GLY A 137 2.81 33.51 16.69
N LEU A 138 3.27 32.29 16.41
CA LEU A 138 2.67 31.04 16.87
C LEU A 138 3.55 30.41 17.95
N ALA A 139 3.00 30.31 19.16
CA ALA A 139 3.66 29.75 20.32
C ALA A 139 3.58 28.22 20.37
N ASP A 140 4.48 27.62 21.15
CA ASP A 140 4.48 26.19 21.48
C ASP A 140 4.64 25.26 20.26
N ILE A 141 5.23 25.75 19.16
CA ILE A 141 5.56 24.95 17.98
C ILE A 141 6.98 24.41 18.12
N THR A 142 7.13 23.09 17.97
CA THR A 142 8.45 22.44 17.98
C THR A 142 9.10 22.56 16.60
N LEU A 143 10.28 23.18 16.57
CA LEU A 143 11.13 23.29 15.39
C LEU A 143 12.40 22.48 15.61
N TYR A 144 13.00 21.98 14.54
CA TYR A 144 14.24 21.23 14.62
C TYR A 144 15.10 21.37 13.37
N LEU A 145 16.39 21.11 13.54
CA LEU A 145 17.35 21.07 12.45
C LEU A 145 17.54 19.61 12.00
N ASP A 146 16.90 19.27 10.89
CA ASP A 146 16.99 17.95 10.25
C ASP A 146 18.36 17.80 9.57
N ILE A 147 19.23 17.00 10.19
CA ILE A 147 20.60 16.79 9.75
C ILE A 147 20.67 15.63 8.74
N ASN A 148 19.82 14.62 8.91
CA ASN A 148 19.86 13.39 8.10
C ASN A 148 18.90 13.42 6.90
N GLN A 149 18.06 14.46 6.81
CA GLN A 149 17.11 14.76 5.74
C GLN A 149 15.94 13.78 5.61
N ASN A 150 15.55 13.11 6.69
CA ASN A 150 14.46 12.14 6.66
C ASN A 150 13.07 12.75 6.92
N GLY A 151 12.99 14.04 7.30
CA GLY A 151 11.71 14.69 7.59
C GLY A 151 11.13 14.38 8.97
N PHE A 152 11.89 13.79 9.89
CA PHE A 152 11.49 13.48 11.26
C PHE A 152 12.49 14.04 12.27
N LEU A 153 12.04 14.34 13.48
CA LEU A 153 12.94 14.73 14.58
C LEU A 153 13.57 13.47 15.19
N ASP A 154 14.89 13.34 15.06
CA ASP A 154 15.67 12.20 15.57
C ASP A 154 16.54 12.53 16.79
N GLU A 155 17.02 11.47 17.47
CA GLU A 155 17.99 11.60 18.55
C GLU A 155 19.31 12.22 18.05
N GLY A 156 19.70 13.34 18.66
CA GLY A 156 20.92 14.08 18.31
C GLY A 156 20.70 15.28 17.39
N GLU A 157 19.48 15.46 16.88
CA GLU A 157 19.11 16.67 16.14
C GLU A 157 18.70 17.79 17.11
N PRO A 158 19.19 19.03 16.91
CA PRO A 158 18.82 20.15 17.77
C PRO A 158 17.32 20.49 17.64
N PRO A 159 16.53 20.46 18.73
CA PRO A 159 15.17 20.98 18.75
C PRO A 159 15.10 22.34 19.47
N THR A 160 14.05 23.11 19.17
CA THR A 160 13.64 24.29 19.94
C THR A 160 12.13 24.38 19.93
N ILE A 161 11.57 25.13 20.87
CA ILE A 161 10.13 25.44 20.92
C ILE A 161 9.96 26.95 20.80
N THR A 162 8.99 27.38 20.02
CA THR A 162 8.68 28.80 19.86
C THR A 162 8.04 29.38 21.13
N ASP A 163 8.41 30.61 21.48
CA ASP A 163 7.87 31.28 22.66
C ASP A 163 6.47 31.88 22.40
N VAL A 164 5.93 32.61 23.39
CA VAL A 164 4.60 33.26 23.29
C VAL A 164 4.45 34.23 22.12
N ASN A 165 5.55 34.79 21.63
CA ASN A 165 5.59 35.69 20.48
C ASN A 165 6.00 34.97 19.19
N GLY A 166 6.11 33.64 19.21
CA GLY A 166 6.55 32.82 18.10
C GLY A 166 8.06 32.87 17.84
N GLU A 167 8.86 33.50 18.70
CA GLU A 167 10.29 33.61 18.52
C GLU A 167 10.99 32.29 18.87
N TYR A 168 12.06 31.95 18.14
CA TYR A 168 12.88 30.78 18.43
C TYR A 168 14.37 31.04 18.15
N SER A 169 15.24 30.23 18.75
CA SER A 169 16.67 30.26 18.44
C SER A 169 17.35 28.90 18.63
N PHE A 170 18.25 28.56 17.72
CA PHE A 170 19.25 27.50 17.88
C PHE A 170 20.61 28.12 18.18
N GLN A 171 21.22 27.67 19.26
CA GLN A 171 22.47 28.20 19.81
C GLN A 171 23.59 27.15 19.72
N ASP A 172 24.84 27.60 19.77
CA ASP A 172 26.03 26.73 19.81
C ASP A 172 26.13 25.71 18.66
N LEU A 173 25.69 26.07 17.45
CA LEU A 173 25.65 25.16 16.31
C LEU A 173 27.04 24.96 15.70
N PRO A 174 27.51 23.72 15.49
CA PRO A 174 28.65 23.47 14.60
C PRO A 174 28.42 24.08 13.21
N PRO A 175 29.47 24.55 12.51
CA PRO A 175 29.39 24.87 11.09
C PRO A 175 28.90 23.66 10.31
N ASN A 176 27.76 23.81 9.66
CA ASN A 176 27.14 22.79 8.80
C ASN A 176 26.02 23.43 7.97
N THR A 177 25.53 22.70 6.97
CA THR A 177 24.25 22.97 6.36
C THR A 177 23.16 22.23 7.14
N TYR A 178 22.13 22.95 7.56
CA TYR A 178 20.96 22.42 8.26
C TYR A 178 19.70 22.61 7.41
N ILE A 179 18.72 21.72 7.56
CA ILE A 179 17.36 21.94 7.05
C ILE A 179 16.47 22.23 8.24
N LEU A 180 15.86 23.41 8.28
CA LEU A 180 14.93 23.78 9.34
C LEU A 180 13.54 23.25 9.04
N ARG A 181 12.98 22.49 9.98
CA ARG A 181 11.65 21.89 9.90
C ARG A 181 10.82 22.19 11.15
N GLU A 182 9.51 21.99 11.02
CA GLU A 182 8.57 21.94 12.13
C GLU A 182 7.99 20.54 12.31
N ILE A 183 7.59 20.22 13.54
CA ILE A 183 6.61 19.14 13.74
C ILE A 183 5.24 19.75 13.39
N SER A 184 4.62 19.30 12.30
CA SER A 184 3.37 19.88 11.78
C SER A 184 2.32 20.02 12.88
N PRO A 185 1.92 21.26 13.23
CA PRO A 185 0.89 21.47 14.22
C PRO A 185 -0.49 21.13 13.65
N PRO A 186 -1.34 20.40 14.40
CA PRO A 186 -2.68 20.07 13.94
C PRO A 186 -3.49 21.31 13.57
N GLY A 187 -4.15 21.27 12.41
CA GLY A 187 -5.02 22.36 11.94
C GLY A 187 -4.30 23.51 11.23
N PHE A 188 -2.99 23.42 11.04
CA PHE A 188 -2.20 24.38 10.30
C PHE A 188 -1.56 23.76 9.06
N ALA A 189 -1.39 24.57 8.02
CA ALA A 189 -0.53 24.25 6.89
C ALA A 189 0.66 25.21 6.85
N GLN A 190 1.83 24.68 6.54
CA GLN A 190 3.03 25.48 6.32
C GLN A 190 2.96 26.21 4.98
N THR A 191 3.23 27.52 5.01
CA THR A 191 3.17 28.41 3.84
C THR A 191 4.55 28.83 3.35
N THR A 192 5.58 28.62 4.17
CA THR A 192 6.99 28.79 3.77
C THR A 192 7.62 27.47 3.37
N PRO A 193 8.53 27.42 2.39
CA PRO A 193 9.30 26.20 2.12
C PRO A 193 10.24 25.86 3.28
N ASP A 194 10.64 24.60 3.38
CA ASP A 194 11.71 24.18 4.30
C ASP A 194 13.01 24.91 3.94
N GLN A 195 13.62 25.55 4.94
CA GLN A 195 14.77 26.41 4.70
C GLN A 195 16.08 25.63 4.84
N ILE A 196 16.93 25.72 3.82
CA ILE A 196 18.30 25.19 3.84
C ILE A 196 19.24 26.30 4.31
N ILE A 197 19.84 26.11 5.48
CA ILE A 197 20.60 27.14 6.20
C ILE A 197 22.06 26.71 6.31
N ASN A 198 22.97 27.49 5.73
CA ASN A 198 24.41 27.24 5.81
C ASN A 198 25.03 28.02 6.98
N VAL A 199 25.29 27.34 8.09
CA VAL A 199 25.96 27.91 9.27
C VAL A 199 27.47 27.86 9.06
N THR A 200 28.10 29.02 9.13
CA THR A 200 29.56 29.17 9.02
C THR A 200 30.18 29.54 10.37
N PRO A 201 31.50 29.40 10.56
CA PRO A 201 32.14 29.75 11.83
C PRO A 201 31.77 31.15 12.34
N GLY A 202 31.15 31.22 13.52
CA GLY A 202 30.76 32.48 14.15
C GLY A 202 29.54 33.18 13.52
N SER A 203 28.80 32.54 12.60
CA SER A 203 27.66 33.18 11.95
C SER A 203 26.49 33.36 12.91
N ASN A 204 25.87 34.55 12.91
CA ASN A 204 24.58 34.81 13.55
C ASN A 204 23.52 35.07 12.46
N LEU A 205 22.71 34.05 12.18
CA LEU A 205 21.68 34.08 11.14
C LEU A 205 20.34 34.42 11.80
N THR A 206 19.76 35.56 11.41
CA THR A 206 18.52 36.09 11.99
C THR A 206 17.44 36.23 10.90
N ASN A 207 16.18 36.41 11.31
CA ASN A 207 15.02 36.55 10.42
C ASN A 207 14.77 35.33 9.52
N ILE A 208 15.13 34.15 10.02
CA ILE A 208 14.74 32.88 9.42
C ILE A 208 13.30 32.63 9.86
N ASN A 209 12.31 33.07 9.07
CA ASN A 209 10.91 33.00 9.50
C ASN A 209 10.20 31.80 8.86
N ILE A 210 9.28 31.18 9.62
CA ILE A 210 8.45 30.06 9.15
C ILE A 210 6.99 30.46 9.29
N GLY A 211 6.25 30.46 8.18
CA GLY A 211 4.83 30.82 8.13
C GLY A 211 3.96 29.59 8.17
N ASN A 212 2.92 29.60 9.02
CA ASN A 212 1.79 28.67 8.93
C ASN A 212 0.49 29.44 8.85
N VAL A 213 -0.53 28.82 8.28
CA VAL A 213 -1.88 29.35 8.21
C VAL A 213 -2.89 28.36 8.76
N ASN A 214 -3.93 28.86 9.44
CA ASN A 214 -5.05 28.07 9.97
C ASN A 214 -6.39 28.42 9.31
N ASN A 215 -6.37 29.03 8.13
CA ASN A 215 -7.57 29.33 7.37
C ASN A 215 -8.24 28.02 6.94
N ARG A 216 -9.48 27.83 7.36
CA ARG A 216 -10.26 26.64 7.07
C ARG A 216 -10.92 26.72 5.70
N GLY A 217 -10.99 25.59 5.01
CA GLY A 217 -11.66 25.46 3.72
C GLY A 217 -13.08 24.90 3.84
N GLU A 218 -13.77 24.85 2.71
CA GLU A 218 -15.10 24.30 2.53
C GLU A 218 -15.13 23.37 1.32
N ILE A 219 -15.88 22.27 1.43
CA ILE A 219 -16.24 21.39 0.31
C ILE A 219 -17.75 21.40 0.16
N SER A 220 -18.28 21.58 -1.04
CA SER A 220 -19.71 21.44 -1.33
C SER A 220 -19.99 20.84 -2.71
N GLY A 221 -21.19 20.27 -2.85
CA GLY A 221 -21.72 19.80 -4.12
C GLY A 221 -23.01 19.03 -3.95
N THR A 222 -23.29 18.12 -4.88
CA THR A 222 -24.58 17.46 -4.99
C THR A 222 -24.44 15.94 -5.06
N LYS A 223 -25.20 15.25 -4.21
CA LYS A 223 -25.52 13.83 -4.36
C LYS A 223 -26.67 13.70 -5.33
N PHE A 224 -26.47 13.05 -6.47
CA PHE A 224 -27.48 12.97 -7.54
C PHE A 224 -27.86 11.53 -7.90
N ASN A 225 -29.08 11.40 -8.45
CA ASN A 225 -29.60 10.16 -9.03
C ASN A 225 -29.13 10.06 -10.49
N ASP A 226 -28.01 9.39 -10.69
CA ASP A 226 -27.42 9.09 -11.98
C ASP A 226 -28.28 8.04 -12.70
N THR A 227 -29.25 8.51 -13.48
CA THR A 227 -30.28 7.62 -14.04
C THR A 227 -29.71 6.78 -15.19
N ASN A 228 -28.68 7.29 -15.84
CA ASN A 228 -28.05 6.67 -17.01
C ASN A 228 -26.74 5.93 -16.67
N ALA A 229 -26.29 6.01 -15.42
CA ALA A 229 -25.10 5.38 -14.86
C ALA A 229 -23.76 5.81 -15.50
N ASN A 230 -23.64 7.07 -15.95
CA ASN A 230 -22.43 7.58 -16.59
C ASN A 230 -21.44 8.26 -15.64
N GLY A 231 -21.80 8.46 -14.37
CA GLY A 231 -21.00 9.12 -13.34
C GLY A 231 -20.90 10.64 -13.49
N ILE A 232 -21.76 11.27 -14.28
CA ILE A 232 -21.76 12.72 -14.56
C ILE A 232 -23.11 13.28 -14.13
N PHE A 233 -23.10 14.40 -13.40
CA PHE A 233 -24.36 15.06 -13.04
C PHE A 233 -24.96 15.78 -14.24
N ASP A 234 -25.87 15.12 -14.94
CA ASP A 234 -26.47 15.59 -16.19
C ASP A 234 -27.70 16.50 -15.95
N PRO A 235 -28.03 17.42 -16.89
CA PRO A 235 -29.26 18.19 -16.82
C PRO A 235 -30.50 17.31 -16.76
N GLY A 236 -31.30 17.46 -15.70
CA GLY A 236 -32.55 16.73 -15.49
C GLY A 236 -32.44 15.59 -14.48
N GLU A 237 -31.23 15.27 -14.01
CA GLU A 237 -31.04 14.40 -12.86
C GLU A 237 -31.37 15.14 -11.57
N ASN A 238 -31.99 14.43 -10.63
CA ASN A 238 -32.43 15.00 -9.36
C ASN A 238 -31.45 14.64 -8.24
N GLY A 239 -31.39 15.48 -7.21
CA GLY A 239 -30.63 15.17 -6.01
C GLY A 239 -31.22 14.02 -5.20
N LEU A 240 -30.37 13.37 -4.42
CA LEU A 240 -30.72 12.32 -3.46
C LEU A 240 -30.58 12.85 -2.04
N ALA A 241 -31.72 12.95 -1.34
CA ALA A 241 -31.80 13.42 0.04
C ALA A 241 -31.47 12.34 1.07
N ASP A 242 -31.13 12.77 2.28
CA ASP A 242 -30.92 11.93 3.46
C ASP A 242 -29.79 10.88 3.30
N ILE A 243 -28.81 11.15 2.43
CA ILE A 243 -27.60 10.32 2.27
C ILE A 243 -26.51 10.86 3.18
N THR A 244 -25.91 9.98 3.99
CA THR A 244 -24.77 10.35 4.85
C THR A 244 -23.48 10.29 4.05
N LEU A 245 -22.76 11.40 4.02
CA LEU A 245 -21.44 11.54 3.43
C LEU A 245 -20.42 11.84 4.53
N TYR A 246 -19.16 11.46 4.30
CA TYR A 246 -18.08 11.74 5.25
C TYR A 246 -16.73 11.90 4.56
N LEU A 247 -15.81 12.58 5.25
CA LEU A 247 -14.42 12.70 4.82
C LEU A 247 -13.59 11.66 5.56
N ASP A 248 -13.22 10.60 4.86
CA ASP A 248 -12.37 9.51 5.36
C ASP A 248 -10.91 9.99 5.41
N ILE A 249 -10.44 10.24 6.63
CA ILE A 249 -9.11 10.78 6.91
C ILE A 249 -8.09 9.65 7.04
N ASN A 250 -8.51 8.50 7.58
CA ASN A 250 -7.61 7.37 7.87
C ASN A 250 -7.57 6.31 6.75
N GLN A 251 -8.41 6.47 5.73
CA GLN A 251 -8.51 5.67 4.51
C GLN A 251 -8.99 4.24 4.73
N ASN A 252 -9.75 3.98 5.79
CA ASN A 252 -10.23 2.63 6.09
C ASN A 252 -11.59 2.29 5.43
N GLY A 253 -12.25 3.26 4.79
CA GLY A 253 -13.54 3.06 4.14
C GLY A 253 -14.76 3.00 5.09
N PHE A 254 -14.59 3.42 6.34
CA PHE A 254 -15.65 3.48 7.35
C PHE A 254 -15.72 4.87 7.97
N LEU A 255 -16.92 5.30 8.37
CA LEU A 255 -17.07 6.54 9.15
C LEU A 255 -16.64 6.30 10.60
N ASP A 256 -15.57 6.95 11.03
CA ASP A 256 -15.01 6.87 12.37
C ASP A 256 -15.23 8.11 13.26
N GLU A 257 -14.98 7.95 14.56
CA GLU A 257 -14.99 9.08 15.51
C GLU A 257 -13.88 10.10 15.16
N GLY A 258 -14.29 11.35 14.92
CA GLY A 258 -13.38 12.44 14.56
C GLY A 258 -13.36 12.79 13.07
N GLU A 259 -13.97 11.97 12.23
CA GLU A 259 -14.15 12.27 10.81
C GLU A 259 -15.37 13.17 10.58
N PRO A 260 -15.27 14.23 9.76
CA PRO A 260 -16.40 15.10 9.46
C PRO A 260 -17.50 14.34 8.71
N PRO A 261 -18.74 14.27 9.22
CA PRO A 261 -19.89 13.78 8.48
C PRO A 261 -20.80 14.94 8.04
N THR A 262 -21.58 14.71 6.99
CA THR A 262 -22.68 15.58 6.57
C THR A 262 -23.81 14.73 6.00
N ILE A 263 -25.01 15.31 5.88
CA ILE A 263 -26.18 14.64 5.32
C ILE A 263 -26.73 15.51 4.21
N THR A 264 -27.02 14.89 3.07
CA THR A 264 -27.56 15.60 1.91
C THR A 264 -28.98 16.10 2.18
N ASP A 265 -29.28 17.31 1.71
CA ASP A 265 -30.59 17.93 1.90
C ASP A 265 -31.64 17.41 0.90
N VAL A 266 -32.85 18.00 0.92
CA VAL A 266 -33.97 17.61 0.03
C VAL A 266 -33.64 17.70 -1.47
N ASN A 267 -32.68 18.55 -1.85
CA ASN A 267 -32.20 18.72 -3.22
C ASN A 267 -30.90 17.94 -3.48
N GLY A 268 -30.47 17.09 -2.55
CA GLY A 268 -29.22 16.35 -2.60
C GLY A 268 -27.98 17.20 -2.36
N GLU A 269 -28.11 18.46 -1.97
CA GLU A 269 -26.98 19.35 -1.71
C GLU A 269 -26.31 19.01 -0.38
N TYR A 270 -24.99 19.11 -0.32
CA TYR A 270 -24.23 18.92 0.91
C TYR A 270 -23.07 19.93 1.01
N SER A 271 -22.62 20.16 2.24
CA SER A 271 -21.38 20.89 2.49
C SER A 271 -20.64 20.37 3.73
N PHE A 272 -19.33 20.49 3.70
CA PHE A 272 -18.41 20.36 4.82
C PHE A 272 -17.77 21.73 5.05
N GLN A 273 -18.03 22.30 6.21
CA GLN A 273 -17.54 23.62 6.61
C GLN A 273 -16.34 23.47 7.54
N ASP A 274 -15.58 24.56 7.71
CA ASP A 274 -14.54 24.67 8.73
C ASP A 274 -13.49 23.56 8.65
N LEU A 275 -13.13 23.11 7.44
CA LEU A 275 -12.16 22.05 7.23
C LEU A 275 -10.73 22.55 7.40
N PRO A 276 -9.92 21.94 8.29
CA PRO A 276 -8.48 22.13 8.26
C PRO A 276 -7.89 21.88 6.86
N PRO A 277 -6.85 22.61 6.43
CA PRO A 277 -6.11 22.25 5.23
C PRO A 277 -5.58 20.82 5.33
N ASN A 278 -5.99 19.95 4.41
CA ASN A 278 -5.57 18.55 4.31
C ASN A 278 -6.04 17.95 2.98
N THR A 279 -5.53 16.78 2.63
CA THR A 279 -6.13 15.91 1.63
C THR A 279 -7.20 15.04 2.29
N TYR A 280 -8.42 15.07 1.76
CA TYR A 280 -9.55 14.27 2.24
C TYR A 280 -10.02 13.29 1.16
N ILE A 281 -10.52 12.12 1.57
CA ILE A 281 -11.25 11.21 0.68
C ILE A 281 -12.73 11.34 1.00
N LEU A 282 -13.53 11.80 0.05
CA LEU A 282 -14.97 11.91 0.23
C LEU A 282 -15.64 10.56 -0.07
N ARG A 283 -16.45 10.09 0.89
CA ARG A 283 -17.19 8.82 0.82
C ARG A 283 -18.66 8.99 1.19
N GLU A 284 -19.45 7.98 0.83
CA GLU A 284 -20.82 7.81 1.31
C GLU A 284 -20.97 6.58 2.21
N ILE A 285 -21.93 6.62 3.13
CA ILE A 285 -22.47 5.39 3.70
C ILE A 285 -23.45 4.83 2.67
N SER A 286 -23.08 3.71 2.05
CA SER A 286 -23.79 3.13 0.91
C SER A 286 -25.30 2.97 1.20
N PRO A 287 -26.18 3.72 0.50
CA PRO A 287 -27.60 3.65 0.76
C PRO A 287 -28.22 2.37 0.22
N PRO A 288 -29.13 1.70 0.96
CA PRO A 288 -29.79 0.48 0.49
C PRO A 288 -30.49 0.69 -0.86
N GLY A 289 -30.31 -0.25 -1.79
CA GLY A 289 -30.94 -0.21 -3.12
C GLY A 289 -30.24 0.69 -4.15
N PHE A 290 -29.19 1.41 -3.77
CA PHE A 290 -28.40 2.22 -4.69
C PHE A 290 -27.06 1.57 -5.01
N ALA A 291 -26.46 1.96 -6.13
CA ALA A 291 -25.04 1.71 -6.43
C ALA A 291 -24.38 3.04 -6.78
N GLN A 292 -23.21 3.30 -6.23
CA GLN A 292 -22.42 4.49 -6.56
C GLN A 292 -21.86 4.38 -7.97
N THR A 293 -21.99 5.45 -8.77
CA THR A 293 -21.56 5.51 -10.18
C THR A 293 -20.39 6.46 -10.39
N THR A 294 -20.05 7.28 -9.40
CA THR A 294 -18.84 8.11 -9.37
C THR A 294 -17.73 7.43 -8.55
N PRO A 295 -16.45 7.57 -8.94
CA PRO A 295 -15.35 7.11 -8.09
C PRO A 295 -15.25 7.93 -6.79
N ASP A 296 -14.63 7.37 -5.77
CA ASP A 296 -14.26 8.11 -4.55
C ASP A 296 -13.35 9.28 -4.91
N GLN A 297 -13.65 10.47 -4.37
CA GLN A 297 -12.94 11.69 -4.73
C GLN A 297 -11.87 12.03 -3.69
N ILE A 298 -10.64 12.23 -4.16
CA ILE A 298 -9.51 12.74 -3.36
C ILE A 298 -9.48 14.26 -3.53
N ILE A 299 -9.61 14.99 -2.43
CA ILE A 299 -9.84 16.43 -2.43
C ILE A 299 -8.77 17.11 -1.58
N ASP A 300 -7.94 17.93 -2.23
CA ASP A 300 -6.93 18.74 -1.55
C ASP A 300 -7.55 20.07 -1.09
N VAL A 301 -7.89 20.13 0.20
CA VAL A 301 -8.34 21.36 0.84
C VAL A 301 -7.13 22.21 1.18
N THR A 302 -7.06 23.38 0.56
CA THR A 302 -6.01 24.37 0.81
C THR A 302 -6.55 25.49 1.70
N PRO A 303 -5.69 26.29 2.34
CA PRO A 303 -6.13 27.32 3.27
C PRO A 303 -7.13 28.31 2.64
N GLY A 304 -8.33 28.40 3.21
CA GLY A 304 -9.40 29.27 2.71
C GLY A 304 -10.03 28.85 1.38
N SER A 305 -9.77 27.63 0.89
CA SER A 305 -10.38 27.13 -0.34
C SER A 305 -11.89 26.95 -0.20
N ASN A 306 -12.65 27.36 -1.23
CA ASN A 306 -14.05 27.00 -1.38
C ASN A 306 -14.20 26.07 -2.59
N LEU A 307 -14.22 24.77 -2.34
CA LEU A 307 -14.28 23.73 -3.36
C LEU A 307 -15.75 23.38 -3.59
N THR A 308 -16.26 23.67 -4.79
CA THR A 308 -17.67 23.49 -5.15
C THR A 308 -17.80 22.51 -6.33
N ASN A 309 -19.01 22.00 -6.55
CA ASN A 309 -19.33 21.03 -7.62
C ASN A 309 -18.60 19.69 -7.47
N ILE A 310 -18.30 19.30 -6.23
CA ILE A 310 -17.87 17.95 -5.93
C ILE A 310 -19.14 17.10 -5.90
N ASN A 311 -19.42 16.35 -6.97
CA ASN A 311 -20.70 15.65 -7.09
C ASN A 311 -20.52 14.14 -6.97
N ILE A 312 -21.48 13.47 -6.33
CA ILE A 312 -21.49 12.01 -6.14
C ILE A 312 -22.77 11.42 -6.75
N GLY A 313 -22.61 10.56 -7.74
CA GLY A 313 -23.72 9.92 -8.46
C GLY A 313 -24.02 8.54 -7.89
N ASN A 314 -25.31 8.24 -7.68
CA ASN A 314 -25.78 6.87 -7.47
C ASN A 314 -26.94 6.58 -8.42
N VAL A 315 -27.07 5.32 -8.81
CA VAL A 315 -28.22 4.83 -9.58
C VAL A 315 -29.14 3.99 -8.68
N ASN A 316 -30.46 4.23 -8.76
CA ASN A 316 -31.50 3.43 -8.09
C ASN A 316 -32.18 2.41 -9.02
N ASN A 317 -31.85 2.45 -10.31
CA ASN A 317 -32.54 1.70 -11.35
C ASN A 317 -31.82 0.36 -11.59
N ARG A 318 -31.95 -0.55 -10.62
CA ARG A 318 -31.39 -1.89 -10.69
C ARG A 318 -32.18 -2.74 -11.68
N GLY A 319 -31.49 -3.65 -12.37
CA GLY A 319 -32.13 -4.56 -13.31
C GLY A 319 -32.59 -5.86 -12.65
N GLU A 320 -33.35 -6.64 -13.41
CA GLU A 320 -33.89 -7.93 -13.00
C GLU A 320 -33.65 -8.96 -14.12
N ILE A 321 -33.32 -10.19 -13.73
CA ILE A 321 -33.25 -11.33 -14.63
C ILE A 321 -34.29 -12.35 -14.18
N SER A 322 -35.05 -12.92 -15.12
CA SER A 322 -35.98 -14.01 -14.86
C SER A 322 -36.03 -15.01 -16.01
N GLY A 323 -36.41 -16.24 -15.68
CA GLY A 323 -36.55 -17.32 -16.65
C GLY A 323 -37.07 -18.59 -16.00
N THR A 324 -36.99 -19.68 -16.75
CA THR A 324 -37.46 -21.00 -16.32
C THR A 324 -36.32 -22.01 -16.34
N LYS A 325 -36.15 -22.73 -15.24
CA LYS A 325 -35.42 -23.99 -15.20
C LYS A 325 -36.36 -25.09 -15.67
N PHE A 326 -36.07 -25.77 -16.77
CA PHE A 326 -36.97 -26.76 -17.35
C PHE A 326 -36.32 -28.14 -17.56
N ASN A 327 -37.16 -29.17 -17.62
CA ASN A 327 -36.80 -30.55 -17.93
C ASN A 327 -36.81 -30.73 -19.45
N ASP A 328 -35.65 -30.52 -20.06
CA ASP A 328 -35.38 -30.71 -21.47
C ASP A 328 -35.40 -32.20 -21.80
N THR A 329 -36.57 -32.70 -22.18
CA THR A 329 -36.82 -34.14 -22.28
C THR A 329 -36.20 -34.72 -23.56
N ASN A 330 -35.89 -33.86 -24.53
CA ASN A 330 -35.32 -34.24 -25.82
C ASN A 330 -33.85 -33.79 -26.00
N ALA A 331 -33.30 -33.09 -25.00
CA ALA A 331 -31.93 -32.57 -24.93
C ALA A 331 -31.54 -31.61 -26.07
N ASN A 332 -32.48 -30.80 -26.56
CA ASN A 332 -32.21 -29.83 -27.64
C ASN A 332 -31.81 -28.42 -27.14
N GLY A 333 -31.85 -28.18 -25.83
CA GLY A 333 -31.52 -26.90 -25.20
C GLY A 333 -32.57 -25.80 -25.40
N ILE A 334 -33.81 -26.14 -25.78
CA ILE A 334 -34.90 -25.19 -26.04
C ILE A 334 -36.08 -25.59 -25.16
N PHE A 335 -36.70 -24.62 -24.49
CA PHE A 335 -37.90 -24.89 -23.70
C PHE A 335 -39.12 -25.12 -24.62
N ASP A 336 -39.39 -26.39 -24.91
CA ASP A 336 -40.43 -26.81 -25.84
C ASP A 336 -41.82 -26.89 -25.20
N SER A 337 -42.85 -26.77 -26.04
CA SER A 337 -44.24 -26.94 -25.62
C SER A 337 -44.48 -28.35 -25.05
N GLY A 338 -44.78 -28.45 -23.76
CA GLY A 338 -45.06 -29.70 -23.06
C GLY A 338 -43.95 -30.14 -22.11
N GLU A 339 -42.80 -29.47 -22.14
CA GLU A 339 -41.78 -29.60 -21.11
C GLU A 339 -42.21 -28.90 -19.83
N LEU A 340 -41.75 -29.41 -18.69
CA LEU A 340 -42.14 -28.94 -17.37
C LEU A 340 -40.98 -28.26 -16.67
N GLY A 341 -41.28 -27.31 -15.80
CA GLY A 341 -40.29 -26.70 -14.93
C GLY A 341 -39.70 -27.67 -13.91
N LEU A 342 -38.47 -27.39 -13.49
CA LEU A 342 -37.76 -28.11 -12.44
C LEU A 342 -37.71 -27.26 -11.18
N ALA A 343 -38.40 -27.72 -10.15
CA ALA A 343 -38.45 -27.06 -8.85
C ALA A 343 -37.24 -27.39 -7.97
N ASP A 344 -37.01 -26.54 -6.97
CA ASP A 344 -35.99 -26.73 -5.93
C ASP A 344 -34.54 -26.83 -6.45
N ILE A 345 -34.27 -26.24 -7.63
CA ILE A 345 -32.92 -26.09 -8.18
C ILE A 345 -32.34 -24.76 -7.73
N THR A 346 -31.14 -24.79 -7.16
CA THR A 346 -30.43 -23.56 -6.76
C THR A 346 -29.64 -23.02 -7.95
N LEU A 347 -29.97 -21.80 -8.33
CA LEU A 347 -29.25 -20.99 -9.32
C LEU A 347 -28.50 -19.87 -8.62
N TYR A 348 -27.40 -19.39 -9.19
CA TYR A 348 -26.64 -18.28 -8.63
C TYR A 348 -25.91 -17.48 -9.71
N LEU A 349 -25.52 -16.24 -9.36
CA LEU A 349 -24.68 -15.39 -10.19
C LEU A 349 -23.22 -15.61 -9.82
N ASP A 350 -22.45 -16.24 -10.71
CA ASP A 350 -21.02 -16.51 -10.52
C ASP A 350 -20.21 -15.23 -10.81
N LEU A 351 -19.97 -14.44 -9.77
CA LEU A 351 -19.34 -13.12 -9.87
C LEU A 351 -17.83 -13.24 -10.07
N ASN A 352 -17.22 -14.32 -9.59
CA ASN A 352 -15.77 -14.53 -9.64
C ASN A 352 -15.33 -15.52 -10.74
N GLN A 353 -16.28 -16.12 -11.45
CA GLN A 353 -16.10 -17.03 -12.58
C GLN A 353 -15.42 -18.36 -12.23
N ASN A 354 -15.53 -18.82 -10.99
CA ASN A 354 -14.86 -20.06 -10.55
C ASN A 354 -15.72 -21.32 -10.72
N GLY A 355 -16.99 -21.20 -11.09
CA GLY A 355 -17.88 -22.34 -11.27
C GLY A 355 -18.47 -22.94 -9.98
N PHE A 356 -18.35 -22.24 -8.84
CA PHE A 356 -18.89 -22.66 -7.55
C PHE A 356 -19.70 -21.53 -6.92
N LEU A 357 -20.66 -21.87 -6.07
CA LEU A 357 -21.42 -20.88 -5.29
C LEU A 357 -20.62 -20.48 -4.05
N ASP A 358 -20.22 -19.21 -3.98
CA ASP A 358 -19.43 -18.63 -2.89
C ASP A 358 -20.21 -17.67 -1.97
N GLU A 359 -19.62 -17.34 -0.82
CA GLU A 359 -20.14 -16.32 0.08
C GLU A 359 -20.15 -14.93 -0.61
N GLY A 360 -21.32 -14.29 -0.66
CA GLY A 360 -21.50 -12.99 -1.30
C GLY A 360 -22.08 -13.05 -2.71
N GLU A 361 -22.17 -14.24 -3.32
CA GLU A 361 -22.82 -14.42 -4.61
C GLU A 361 -24.34 -14.57 -4.44
N PRO A 362 -25.17 -13.83 -5.21
CA PRO A 362 -26.62 -13.92 -5.10
C PRO A 362 -27.14 -15.30 -5.56
N PRO A 363 -27.85 -16.05 -4.68
CA PRO A 363 -28.53 -17.28 -5.08
C PRO A 363 -30.05 -17.05 -5.23
N THR A 364 -30.70 -17.92 -6.01
CA THR A 364 -32.15 -18.03 -6.09
C THR A 364 -32.53 -19.51 -6.22
N ILE A 365 -33.76 -19.86 -5.85
CA ILE A 365 -34.25 -21.25 -5.92
C ILE A 365 -35.48 -21.26 -6.82
N THR A 366 -35.52 -22.18 -7.77
CA THR A 366 -36.63 -22.32 -8.70
C THR A 366 -37.90 -22.78 -7.99
N ASP A 367 -39.03 -22.21 -8.36
CA ASP A 367 -40.31 -22.53 -7.75
C ASP A 367 -40.92 -23.83 -8.31
N VAL A 368 -42.15 -24.16 -7.91
CA VAL A 368 -42.86 -25.38 -8.36
C VAL A 368 -43.04 -25.49 -9.88
N ASN A 369 -43.04 -24.36 -10.59
CA ASN A 369 -43.13 -24.29 -12.04
C ASN A 369 -41.76 -24.11 -12.71
N GLY A 370 -40.67 -24.20 -11.94
CA GLY A 370 -39.31 -23.97 -12.40
C GLY A 370 -38.95 -22.50 -12.61
N GLU A 371 -39.83 -21.56 -12.26
CA GLU A 371 -39.58 -20.13 -12.46
C GLU A 371 -38.55 -19.62 -11.44
N TYR A 372 -37.67 -18.72 -11.87
CA TYR A 372 -36.70 -18.07 -11.00
C TYR A 372 -36.53 -16.59 -11.37
N SER A 373 -36.04 -15.82 -10.40
CA SER A 373 -35.62 -14.44 -10.64
C SER A 373 -34.43 -14.03 -9.77
N PHE A 374 -33.63 -13.14 -10.34
CA PHE A 374 -32.65 -12.32 -9.66
C PHE A 374 -33.13 -10.88 -9.71
N LEU A 375 -33.36 -10.29 -8.55
CA LEU A 375 -33.87 -8.93 -8.39
C LEU A 375 -32.74 -8.00 -7.93
N ASP A 376 -32.97 -6.70 -8.07
CA ASP A 376 -32.09 -5.66 -7.53
C ASP A 376 -30.62 -5.80 -8.00
N LEU A 377 -30.40 -6.12 -9.28
CA LEU A 377 -29.08 -6.28 -9.84
C LEU A 377 -28.48 -4.93 -10.26
N PRO A 378 -27.29 -4.54 -9.75
CA PRO A 378 -26.51 -3.47 -10.34
C PRO A 378 -26.26 -3.69 -11.84
N PRO A 379 -26.12 -2.64 -12.65
CA PRO A 379 -25.69 -2.79 -14.04
C PRO A 379 -24.33 -3.48 -14.11
N ASP A 380 -24.28 -4.68 -14.68
CA ASP A 380 -23.08 -5.48 -14.91
C ASP A 380 -23.38 -6.64 -15.87
N THR A 381 -22.35 -7.38 -16.27
CA THR A 381 -22.49 -8.67 -16.95
C THR A 381 -22.45 -9.80 -15.93
N TYR A 382 -23.53 -10.57 -15.85
CA TYR A 382 -23.68 -11.70 -14.95
C TYR A 382 -23.61 -13.03 -15.69
N ILE A 383 -23.04 -14.05 -15.05
CA ILE A 383 -23.08 -15.44 -15.50
C ILE A 383 -23.99 -16.22 -14.55
N ILE A 384 -25.04 -16.84 -15.06
CA ILE A 384 -25.94 -17.68 -14.25
C ILE A 384 -25.44 -19.12 -14.29
N ARG A 385 -25.31 -19.72 -13.12
CA ARG A 385 -24.95 -21.14 -12.94
C ARG A 385 -25.95 -21.85 -12.05
N GLU A 386 -25.95 -23.17 -12.11
CA GLU A 386 -26.65 -24.02 -11.15
C GLU A 386 -25.67 -24.78 -10.25
N THR A 387 -26.12 -25.10 -9.03
CA THR A 387 -25.39 -26.07 -8.21
C THR A 387 -25.55 -27.47 -8.80
N GLN A 388 -24.44 -28.18 -9.02
CA GLN A 388 -24.46 -29.51 -9.64
C GLN A 388 -25.41 -30.47 -8.90
N SER A 389 -26.38 -30.99 -9.64
CA SER A 389 -27.27 -32.07 -9.18
C SER A 389 -26.90 -33.37 -9.88
N ALA A 390 -26.65 -34.44 -9.12
CA ALA A 390 -26.11 -35.70 -9.66
C ALA A 390 -26.99 -36.39 -10.72
N ASN A 391 -28.29 -36.08 -10.75
CA ASN A 391 -29.28 -36.69 -11.63
C ASN A 391 -29.72 -35.78 -12.78
N PHE A 392 -29.06 -34.64 -12.96
CA PHE A 392 -29.39 -33.69 -14.00
C PHE A 392 -28.13 -33.31 -14.78
N ASP A 393 -28.24 -33.34 -16.09
CA ASP A 393 -27.22 -32.82 -17.00
C ASP A 393 -27.77 -31.56 -17.67
N GLN A 394 -27.02 -30.47 -17.62
CA GLN A 394 -27.42 -29.21 -18.26
C GLN A 394 -27.31 -29.35 -19.78
N THR A 395 -28.38 -28.99 -20.49
CA THR A 395 -28.49 -29.07 -21.94
C THR A 395 -28.38 -27.70 -22.62
N THR A 396 -28.47 -26.62 -21.83
CA THR A 396 -28.22 -25.24 -22.26
C THR A 396 -26.81 -24.78 -21.89
N PRO A 397 -26.20 -23.83 -22.62
CA PRO A 397 -25.01 -23.14 -22.14
C PRO A 397 -25.32 -22.28 -20.91
N ASP A 398 -24.31 -21.98 -20.09
CA ASP A 398 -24.43 -21.01 -19.00
C ASP A 398 -24.80 -19.62 -19.55
N PRO A 399 -25.94 -19.02 -19.15
CA PRO A 399 -26.34 -17.72 -19.65
C PRO A 399 -25.37 -16.60 -19.21
N ILE A 400 -24.94 -15.78 -20.17
CA ILE A 400 -24.17 -14.55 -19.92
C ILE A 400 -25.05 -13.35 -20.26
N ILE A 401 -25.44 -12.59 -19.24
CA ILE A 401 -26.48 -11.56 -19.34
C ILE A 401 -25.90 -10.19 -18.99
N ASN A 402 -25.96 -9.25 -19.93
CA ASN A 402 -25.60 -7.85 -19.67
C ASN A 402 -26.82 -7.09 -19.14
N VAL A 403 -26.83 -6.84 -17.83
CA VAL A 403 -27.86 -6.06 -17.15
C VAL A 403 -27.52 -4.58 -17.26
N THR A 404 -28.47 -3.81 -17.77
CA THR A 404 -28.39 -2.34 -17.79
C THR A 404 -29.38 -1.75 -16.78
N SER A 405 -29.21 -0.45 -16.50
CA SER A 405 -30.07 0.34 -15.61
C SER A 405 -31.56 0.12 -15.94
N GLY A 406 -32.31 -0.47 -14.99
CA GLY A 406 -33.76 -0.75 -15.09
C GLY A 406 -34.16 -1.81 -16.11
N SER A 407 -33.21 -2.61 -16.59
CA SER A 407 -33.52 -3.71 -17.50
C SER A 407 -34.37 -4.77 -16.81
N ASN A 408 -35.39 -5.27 -17.50
CA ASN A 408 -36.15 -6.45 -17.10
C ASN A 408 -35.92 -7.51 -18.17
N ILE A 409 -34.99 -8.41 -17.91
CA ILE A 409 -34.53 -9.44 -18.85
C ILE A 409 -35.26 -10.74 -18.49
N THR A 410 -36.21 -11.14 -19.34
CA THR A 410 -37.05 -12.33 -19.14
C THR A 410 -36.70 -13.44 -20.12
N ASN A 411 -37.21 -14.66 -19.89
CA ASN A 411 -37.00 -15.85 -20.73
C ASN A 411 -35.52 -16.26 -20.83
N VAL A 412 -34.78 -16.11 -19.74
CA VAL A 412 -33.44 -16.69 -19.61
C VAL A 412 -33.59 -18.13 -19.16
N ASP A 413 -33.96 -19.01 -20.08
CA ASP A 413 -34.32 -20.39 -19.75
C ASP A 413 -33.09 -21.30 -19.67
N ILE A 414 -33.07 -22.22 -18.70
CA ILE A 414 -31.96 -23.14 -18.45
C ILE A 414 -32.49 -24.57 -18.42
N GLY A 415 -32.09 -25.38 -19.39
CA GLY A 415 -32.57 -26.75 -19.59
C GLY A 415 -31.68 -27.78 -18.92
N ASN A 416 -32.27 -28.74 -18.20
CA ASN A 416 -31.58 -29.97 -17.79
C ASN A 416 -32.35 -31.19 -18.26
N VAL A 417 -31.63 -32.27 -18.46
CA VAL A 417 -32.18 -33.60 -18.74
C VAL A 417 -31.92 -34.53 -17.56
N SER A 418 -32.90 -35.36 -17.19
CA SER A 418 -32.79 -36.36 -16.11
C SER A 418 -32.98 -37.80 -16.57
N ASN A 419 -33.57 -38.01 -17.74
CA ASN A 419 -33.70 -39.31 -18.36
C ASN A 419 -32.40 -39.66 -19.09
N ARG A 420 -31.50 -40.34 -18.39
CA ARG A 420 -30.27 -40.91 -18.95
C ARG A 420 -30.54 -42.20 -19.72
N GLY A 421 -29.73 -42.47 -20.73
CA GLY A 421 -29.87 -43.66 -21.58
C GLY A 421 -28.95 -44.80 -21.15
N GLU A 422 -29.09 -45.94 -21.84
CA GLU A 422 -28.24 -47.11 -21.68
C GLU A 422 -27.86 -47.73 -23.02
N ILE A 423 -26.67 -48.33 -23.07
CA ILE A 423 -26.17 -49.07 -24.23
C ILE A 423 -25.92 -50.52 -23.81
N ASN A 424 -26.53 -51.46 -24.55
CA ASN A 424 -26.46 -52.89 -24.31
C ASN A 424 -25.97 -53.62 -25.57
N GLY A 425 -25.11 -54.62 -25.37
CA GLY A 425 -24.45 -55.31 -26.47
C GLY A 425 -23.90 -56.69 -26.12
N ILE A 426 -23.42 -57.38 -27.15
CA ILE A 426 -22.69 -58.65 -27.01
C ILE A 426 -21.29 -58.48 -27.61
N LYS A 427 -20.28 -58.84 -26.83
CA LYS A 427 -18.95 -59.16 -27.30
C LYS A 427 -18.94 -60.60 -27.79
N PHE A 428 -18.67 -60.85 -29.07
CA PHE A 428 -18.76 -62.20 -29.65
C PHE A 428 -17.47 -62.64 -30.33
N ASN A 429 -17.28 -63.97 -30.40
CA ASN A 429 -16.21 -64.62 -31.15
C ASN A 429 -16.64 -64.74 -32.60
N ASP A 430 -16.15 -63.84 -33.44
CA ASP A 430 -16.37 -63.84 -34.88
C ASP A 430 -15.45 -64.90 -35.51
N GLU A 431 -15.97 -66.11 -35.72
CA GLU A 431 -15.16 -67.25 -36.17
C GLU A 431 -14.77 -67.15 -37.65
N ASN A 432 -15.51 -66.35 -38.42
CA ASN A 432 -15.31 -66.22 -39.87
C ASN A 432 -14.74 -64.85 -40.29
N ALA A 433 -14.51 -63.97 -39.32
CA ALA A 433 -13.94 -62.63 -39.44
C ALA A 433 -14.75 -61.68 -40.36
N ASN A 434 -16.09 -61.79 -40.38
CA ASN A 434 -16.95 -60.94 -41.21
C ASN A 434 -17.49 -59.69 -40.49
N GLY A 435 -17.27 -59.56 -39.18
CA GLY A 435 -17.75 -58.46 -38.35
C GLY A 435 -19.26 -58.47 -38.05
N ILE A 436 -19.93 -59.62 -38.20
CA ILE A 436 -21.38 -59.79 -38.00
C ILE A 436 -21.59 -60.91 -36.99
N PHE A 437 -22.45 -60.70 -36.00
CA PHE A 437 -22.79 -61.75 -35.04
C PHE A 437 -23.70 -62.80 -35.68
N ASP A 438 -23.10 -63.91 -36.10
CA ASP A 438 -23.77 -65.00 -36.81
C ASP A 438 -24.37 -66.06 -35.87
N SER A 439 -25.35 -66.81 -36.38
CA SER A 439 -25.96 -67.92 -35.63
C SER A 439 -24.93 -69.02 -35.35
N GLY A 440 -24.66 -69.29 -34.07
CA GLY A 440 -23.68 -70.29 -33.62
C GLY A 440 -22.39 -69.69 -33.06
N GLU A 441 -22.16 -68.40 -33.25
CA GLU A 441 -21.07 -67.69 -32.59
C GLU A 441 -21.35 -67.48 -31.11
N ASN A 442 -20.32 -67.62 -30.29
CA ASN A 442 -20.44 -67.54 -28.83
C ASN A 442 -19.97 -66.17 -28.33
N GLY A 443 -20.50 -65.76 -27.18
CA GLY A 443 -20.00 -64.59 -26.48
C GLY A 443 -18.58 -64.76 -25.94
N LEU A 444 -17.88 -63.65 -25.76
CA LEU A 444 -16.54 -63.59 -25.21
C LEU A 444 -16.55 -62.96 -23.82
N ASP A 445 -16.18 -63.77 -22.84
CA ASP A 445 -16.08 -63.39 -21.43
C ASP A 445 -14.82 -62.57 -21.12
N ASN A 446 -14.91 -61.73 -20.10
CA ASN A 446 -13.81 -60.98 -19.52
C ASN A 446 -13.08 -60.06 -20.53
N PHE A 447 -13.83 -59.36 -21.38
CA PHE A 447 -13.33 -58.25 -22.20
C PHE A 447 -13.69 -56.92 -21.54
N THR A 448 -12.71 -56.02 -21.41
CA THR A 448 -12.96 -54.66 -20.94
C THR A 448 -13.35 -53.77 -22.11
N LEU A 449 -14.54 -53.20 -22.03
CA LEU A 449 -15.07 -52.22 -22.98
C LEU A 449 -15.17 -50.86 -22.28
N TYR A 450 -15.00 -49.78 -23.03
CA TYR A 450 -15.08 -48.42 -22.49
C TYR A 450 -15.63 -47.42 -23.50
N LEU A 451 -16.16 -46.31 -22.98
CA LEU A 451 -16.58 -45.16 -23.78
C LEU A 451 -15.41 -44.18 -23.88
N ASP A 452 -14.86 -44.04 -25.09
CA ASP A 452 -13.72 -43.16 -25.37
C ASP A 452 -14.21 -41.71 -25.51
N LEU A 453 -14.21 -40.98 -24.39
CA LEU A 453 -14.80 -39.64 -24.32
C LEU A 453 -13.92 -38.58 -24.98
N ASN A 454 -12.61 -38.84 -25.07
CA ASN A 454 -11.64 -37.89 -25.63
C ASN A 454 -11.10 -38.33 -27.01
N ASN A 455 -11.57 -39.46 -27.54
CA ASN A 455 -11.20 -40.05 -28.82
C ASN A 455 -9.70 -40.38 -28.96
N ASN A 456 -9.01 -40.72 -27.86
CA ASN A 456 -7.58 -41.02 -27.89
C ASN A 456 -7.26 -42.52 -28.06
N SER A 457 -8.28 -43.38 -28.13
CA SER A 457 -8.15 -44.83 -28.27
C SER A 457 -7.42 -45.54 -27.11
N LEU A 458 -7.44 -44.95 -25.92
CA LEU A 458 -6.94 -45.54 -24.67
C LEU A 458 -8.02 -45.42 -23.60
N LEU A 459 -8.07 -46.39 -22.68
CA LEU A 459 -8.93 -46.28 -21.50
C LEU A 459 -8.27 -45.35 -20.48
N ASP A 460 -8.90 -44.20 -20.23
CA ASP A 460 -8.45 -43.19 -19.28
C ASP A 460 -9.22 -43.21 -17.95
N ILE A 461 -8.64 -42.57 -16.94
CA ILE A 461 -9.30 -42.41 -15.64
C ILE A 461 -10.54 -41.52 -15.77
N GLY A 462 -11.69 -42.03 -15.32
CA GLY A 462 -12.97 -41.32 -15.38
C GLY A 462 -13.84 -41.69 -16.59
N GLU A 463 -13.33 -42.46 -17.55
CA GLU A 463 -14.16 -42.98 -18.64
C GLU A 463 -15.04 -44.13 -18.15
N PRO A 464 -16.33 -44.17 -18.54
CA PRO A 464 -17.19 -45.31 -18.26
C PRO A 464 -16.61 -46.57 -18.89
N ALA A 465 -16.46 -47.62 -18.09
CA ALA A 465 -15.94 -48.92 -18.52
C ALA A 465 -16.77 -50.06 -17.92
N THR A 466 -16.88 -51.15 -18.67
CA THR A 466 -17.60 -52.36 -18.28
C THR A 466 -16.81 -53.59 -18.68
N ILE A 467 -17.14 -54.74 -18.09
CA ILE A 467 -16.51 -56.02 -18.41
C ILE A 467 -17.61 -56.98 -18.87
N THR A 468 -17.38 -57.65 -19.99
CA THR A 468 -18.33 -58.62 -20.54
C THR A 468 -18.48 -59.83 -19.63
N ASP A 469 -19.70 -60.35 -19.51
CA ASP A 469 -20.01 -61.54 -18.71
C ASP A 469 -19.68 -62.87 -19.43
N GLU A 470 -19.99 -64.01 -18.79
CA GLU A 470 -19.71 -65.36 -19.32
C GLU A 470 -20.37 -65.66 -20.68
N PHE A 471 -21.39 -64.88 -21.06
CA PHE A 471 -22.10 -64.98 -22.34
C PHE A 471 -21.77 -63.80 -23.27
N GLY A 472 -20.78 -62.97 -22.92
CA GLY A 472 -20.34 -61.82 -23.69
C GLY A 472 -21.23 -60.58 -23.55
N PHE A 473 -22.26 -60.58 -22.71
CA PHE A 473 -23.12 -59.41 -22.54
C PHE A 473 -22.38 -58.29 -21.82
N TYR A 474 -22.65 -57.06 -22.24
CA TYR A 474 -22.18 -55.86 -21.56
C TYR A 474 -23.26 -54.78 -21.56
N SER A 475 -23.18 -53.88 -20.57
CA SER A 475 -24.03 -52.71 -20.47
C SER A 475 -23.24 -51.49 -20.00
N PHE A 476 -23.59 -50.33 -20.55
CA PHE A 476 -23.29 -49.01 -20.02
C PHE A 476 -24.62 -48.36 -19.62
N GLU A 477 -24.84 -48.22 -18.32
CA GLU A 477 -26.05 -47.64 -17.73
C GLU A 477 -25.80 -46.17 -17.35
N ASP A 478 -26.89 -45.43 -17.10
CA ASP A 478 -26.86 -44.05 -16.59
C ASP A 478 -26.04 -43.08 -17.44
N LEU A 479 -26.17 -43.17 -18.77
CA LEU A 479 -25.44 -42.34 -19.70
C LEU A 479 -26.16 -41.00 -19.97
N PRO A 480 -25.51 -39.86 -19.72
CA PRO A 480 -25.97 -38.58 -20.26
C PRO A 480 -26.24 -38.64 -21.77
N PRO A 481 -27.19 -37.87 -22.29
CA PRO A 481 -27.38 -37.77 -23.73
C PRO A 481 -26.12 -37.25 -24.42
N ASN A 482 -25.53 -38.07 -25.28
CA ASN A 482 -24.33 -37.74 -26.03
C ASN A 482 -24.08 -38.79 -27.13
N THR A 483 -23.18 -38.48 -28.05
CA THR A 483 -22.60 -39.47 -28.95
C THR A 483 -21.38 -40.12 -28.30
N TYR A 484 -21.43 -41.44 -28.12
CA TYR A 484 -20.36 -42.23 -27.50
C TYR A 484 -19.68 -43.13 -28.52
N THR A 485 -18.35 -43.20 -28.47
CA THR A 485 -17.55 -44.20 -29.21
C THR A 485 -17.19 -45.32 -28.25
N ILE A 486 -17.57 -46.56 -28.56
CA ILE A 486 -17.26 -47.74 -27.73
C ILE A 486 -15.99 -48.40 -28.26
N ARG A 487 -15.05 -48.68 -27.36
CA ARG A 487 -13.80 -49.36 -27.67
C ARG A 487 -13.57 -50.53 -26.73
N GLU A 488 -12.65 -51.41 -27.12
CA GLU A 488 -12.13 -52.46 -26.25
C GLU A 488 -10.68 -52.20 -25.85
N VAL A 489 -10.31 -52.65 -24.66
CA VAL A 489 -8.90 -52.80 -24.32
C VAL A 489 -8.35 -54.02 -25.06
N GLN A 490 -7.36 -53.80 -25.94
CA GLN A 490 -6.75 -54.84 -26.75
C GLN A 490 -6.32 -56.04 -25.89
N LYS A 491 -6.89 -57.22 -26.18
CA LYS A 491 -6.56 -58.48 -25.51
C LYS A 491 -5.64 -59.32 -26.40
N PHE A 492 -4.58 -59.88 -25.80
CA PHE A 492 -3.64 -60.72 -26.55
C PHE A 492 -4.34 -61.96 -27.13
N GLY A 493 -4.09 -62.26 -28.40
CA GLY A 493 -4.69 -63.41 -29.10
C GLY A 493 -6.03 -63.16 -29.77
N PHE A 494 -6.53 -61.93 -29.74
CA PHE A 494 -7.78 -61.56 -30.37
C PHE A 494 -7.59 -60.32 -31.24
N SER A 495 -8.21 -60.30 -32.41
CA SER A 495 -8.25 -59.15 -33.30
C SER A 495 -9.70 -58.71 -33.50
N GLN A 496 -9.99 -57.43 -33.28
CA GLN A 496 -11.33 -56.88 -33.52
C GLN A 496 -11.69 -56.92 -35.01
N THR A 497 -12.88 -57.44 -35.31
CA THR A 497 -13.40 -57.61 -36.67
C THR A 497 -14.54 -56.64 -36.98
N THR A 498 -15.19 -56.10 -35.95
CA THR A 498 -16.15 -54.99 -36.08
C THR A 498 -15.44 -53.64 -36.11
N VAL A 499 -16.09 -52.65 -36.72
CA VAL A 499 -15.73 -51.24 -36.50
C VAL A 499 -16.11 -50.82 -35.08
N ASP A 500 -15.42 -49.82 -34.53
CA ASP A 500 -15.78 -49.23 -33.23
C ASP A 500 -17.20 -48.63 -33.32
N PRO A 501 -18.16 -49.07 -32.50
CA PRO A 501 -19.50 -48.53 -32.53
C PRO A 501 -19.53 -47.06 -32.10
N ILE A 502 -20.20 -46.23 -32.90
CA ILE A 502 -20.56 -44.85 -32.53
C ILE A 502 -22.07 -44.83 -32.28
N VAL A 503 -22.46 -44.52 -31.06
CA VAL A 503 -23.83 -44.62 -30.58
C VAL A 503 -24.31 -43.26 -30.10
N ASP A 504 -25.39 -42.78 -30.70
CA ASP A 504 -26.06 -41.57 -30.26
C ASP A 504 -27.08 -41.90 -29.17
N VAL A 505 -26.71 -41.63 -27.92
CA VAL A 505 -27.56 -41.82 -26.75
C VAL A 505 -28.47 -40.60 -26.64
N THR A 506 -29.76 -40.83 -26.85
CA THR A 506 -30.80 -39.83 -26.62
C THR A 506 -31.42 -40.02 -25.23
N PRO A 507 -32.12 -39.01 -24.70
CA PRO A 507 -32.67 -39.08 -23.35
C PRO A 507 -33.60 -40.30 -23.14
N GLY A 508 -33.29 -41.13 -22.13
CA GLY A 508 -34.03 -42.36 -21.80
C GLY A 508 -33.94 -43.47 -22.84
N SER A 509 -33.03 -43.37 -23.81
CA SER A 509 -32.85 -44.41 -24.83
C SER A 509 -32.32 -45.71 -24.23
N ASN A 510 -32.85 -46.84 -24.71
CA ASN A 510 -32.31 -48.16 -24.42
C ASN A 510 -31.80 -48.78 -25.73
N ILE A 511 -30.51 -48.59 -25.99
CA ILE A 511 -29.88 -48.94 -27.25
C ILE A 511 -29.33 -50.35 -27.14
N ASN A 512 -29.97 -51.29 -27.82
CA ASN A 512 -29.61 -52.71 -27.80
C ASN A 512 -28.90 -53.14 -29.09
N ASN A 513 -28.27 -54.31 -29.05
CA ASN A 513 -27.60 -54.95 -30.18
C ASN A 513 -26.38 -54.16 -30.71
N VAL A 514 -25.72 -53.41 -29.84
CA VAL A 514 -24.42 -52.81 -30.16
C VAL A 514 -23.38 -53.91 -29.98
N ASN A 515 -23.10 -54.69 -31.02
CA ASN A 515 -22.25 -55.87 -30.89
C ASN A 515 -20.81 -55.58 -31.35
N ILE A 516 -19.83 -56.16 -30.65
CA ILE A 516 -18.41 -56.01 -30.97
C ILE A 516 -17.79 -57.40 -31.14
N GLY A 517 -17.30 -57.70 -32.34
CA GLY A 517 -16.77 -59.01 -32.72
C GLY A 517 -15.25 -59.03 -32.69
N ASN A 518 -14.68 -60.12 -32.17
CA ASN A 518 -13.25 -60.43 -32.32
C ASN A 518 -13.04 -61.82 -32.90
N PHE A 519 -12.03 -61.95 -33.76
CA PHE A 519 -11.50 -63.24 -34.20
C PHE A 519 -10.42 -63.72 -33.23
N ASN A 520 -10.52 -64.97 -32.76
CA ASN A 520 -9.49 -65.61 -31.94
C ASN A 520 -8.36 -66.17 -32.82
N GLU A 521 -7.15 -65.65 -32.67
CA GLU A 521 -6.00 -65.97 -33.53
C GLU A 521 -5.38 -67.35 -33.26
N PHE A 522 -5.85 -68.05 -32.23
CA PHE A 522 -5.31 -69.34 -31.81
C PHE A 522 -6.22 -70.55 -32.12
N LEU A 523 -7.34 -70.33 -32.82
CA LEU A 523 -8.30 -71.37 -33.21
C LEU A 523 -8.30 -71.66 -34.72
#